data_AF-A0A7Z0NJH9-F1
#
_entry.id   AF-A0A7Z0NJH9-F1
#
_cell.length_a   1.000
_cell.length_b   1.000
_cell.length_c   1.000
_cell.angle_alpha   90.00
_cell.angle_beta   90.00
_cell.angle_gamma   90.00
#
_symmetry.space_group_name_H-M   'P 1'
#
loop_
_entity.id
_entity.type
_entity.pdbx_description
1 polymer ?
#
loop_
_entity_poly.entity_id
_entity_poly.type
_entity_poly.pdbx_seq_one_letter_code
_entity_poly.pdbx_strand_id
1 'polypeptide(L)'
;MSQLSFSEAEFAGKRKRTRREKFLSEMDRTVPWDYLAGEIAKHYPQEGKVGRQPYPIETMLRIHFMQQWFNLSDPAMEEALYDSFSMRQFAKLPGGRVPDETTILNFRHLLEKNNVAQEMFEGVNLLLQDYG
;
A
#
# COMPACT_ATOMS: atom_id res chain seq x y z
N MET A 1 -31.90 -8.36 -3.19
CA MET A 1 -31.17 -8.09 -1.94
C MET A 1 -31.16 -9.38 -1.15
N SER A 2 -30.02 -10.07 -1.05
CA SER A 2 -29.91 -11.30 -0.25
C SER A 2 -29.77 -10.93 1.22
N GLN A 3 -30.72 -11.35 2.04
CA GLN A 3 -30.68 -11.20 3.49
C GLN A 3 -29.60 -12.14 4.03
N LEU A 4 -28.56 -11.57 4.65
CA LEU A 4 -27.52 -12.34 5.34
C LEU A 4 -28.17 -13.18 6.44
N SER A 5 -27.89 -14.48 6.44
CA SER A 5 -28.33 -15.39 7.48
C SER A 5 -27.76 -14.96 8.83
N PHE A 6 -28.51 -15.17 9.92
CA PHE A 6 -28.04 -14.91 11.28
C PHE A 6 -26.70 -15.61 11.57
N SER A 7 -26.48 -16.80 10.99
CA SER A 7 -25.21 -17.51 11.06
C SER A 7 -24.06 -16.78 10.35
N GLU A 8 -24.32 -16.15 9.21
CA GLU A 8 -23.31 -15.38 8.45
C GLU A 8 -22.95 -14.07 9.16
N ALA A 9 -23.93 -13.41 9.77
CA ALA A 9 -23.72 -12.21 10.58
C ALA A 9 -22.95 -12.51 11.89
N GLU A 10 -23.26 -13.61 12.57
CA GLU A 10 -22.53 -14.05 13.76
C GLU A 10 -21.08 -14.46 13.45
N PHE A 11 -20.84 -15.11 12.30
CA PHE A 11 -19.48 -15.45 11.87
C PHE A 11 -18.68 -14.20 11.44
N ALA A 12 -19.33 -13.22 10.82
CA ALA A 12 -18.69 -11.95 10.47
C ALA A 12 -18.16 -11.21 11.70
N GLY A 13 -18.89 -11.25 12.82
CA GLY A 13 -18.47 -10.67 14.11
C GLY A 13 -17.36 -11.45 14.85
N LYS A 14 -17.15 -12.74 14.53
CA LYS A 14 -16.17 -13.63 15.18
C LYS A 14 -14.89 -13.85 14.37
N ARG A 15 -14.66 -13.09 13.29
CA ARG A 15 -13.44 -13.23 12.48
C ARG A 15 -12.22 -12.84 13.32
N LYS A 16 -11.37 -13.82 13.60
CA LYS A 16 -10.05 -13.59 14.22
C LYS A 16 -9.23 -12.68 13.31
N ARG A 17 -8.88 -11.48 13.79
CA ARG A 17 -7.91 -10.62 13.10
C ARG A 17 -6.58 -11.35 12.99
N THR A 18 -6.10 -11.51 11.76
CA THR A 18 -4.84 -12.22 11.49
C THR A 18 -3.65 -11.38 11.98
N ARG A 19 -2.49 -12.02 12.21
CA ARG A 19 -1.26 -11.28 12.58
C ARG A 19 -0.90 -10.21 11.54
N ARG A 20 -1.05 -10.55 10.26
CA ARG A 20 -0.85 -9.63 9.13
C ARG A 20 -1.82 -8.44 9.17
N GLU A 21 -3.11 -8.67 9.40
CA GLU A 21 -4.09 -7.58 9.51
C GLU A 21 -3.78 -6.62 10.66
N LYS A 22 -3.32 -7.16 11.80
CA LYS A 22 -2.88 -6.32 12.93
C LYS A 22 -1.65 -5.49 12.56
N PHE A 23 -0.64 -6.13 11.97
CA PHE A 23 0.59 -5.45 11.52
C PHE A 23 0.29 -4.35 10.49
N LEU A 24 -0.50 -4.66 9.46
CA LEU A 24 -0.88 -3.68 8.44
C LEU A 24 -1.67 -2.51 9.04
N SER A 25 -2.56 -2.77 10.01
CA SER A 25 -3.29 -1.71 10.71
C SER A 25 -2.40 -0.83 11.59
N GLU A 26 -1.31 -1.36 12.11
CA GLU A 26 -0.33 -0.61 12.89
C GLU A 26 0.51 0.27 11.96
N MET A 27 1.07 -0.30 10.90
CA MET A 27 1.83 0.46 9.91
C MET A 27 0.99 1.53 9.21
N ASP A 28 -0.31 1.30 9.00
CA ASP A 28 -1.24 2.31 8.46
C ASP A 28 -1.26 3.59 9.30
N ARG A 29 -1.07 3.48 10.62
CA ARG A 29 -1.08 4.60 11.57
C ARG A 29 0.31 5.19 11.81
N THR A 30 1.35 4.35 11.74
CA THR A 30 2.71 4.75 12.10
C THR A 30 3.45 5.43 10.95
N VAL A 31 3.21 5.01 9.71
CA VAL A 31 3.92 5.56 8.55
C VAL A 31 3.27 6.89 8.14
N PRO A 32 4.03 7.98 7.98
CA PRO A 32 3.50 9.30 7.61
C PRO A 32 3.20 9.38 6.11
N TRP A 33 2.16 8.68 5.65
CA TRP A 33 1.85 8.50 4.23
C TRP A 33 1.73 9.80 3.43
N ASP A 34 1.04 10.81 3.97
CA ASP A 34 0.83 12.10 3.29
C ASP A 34 2.15 12.84 3.05
N TYR A 35 3.05 12.83 4.04
CA TYR A 35 4.39 13.42 3.91
C TYR A 35 5.20 12.71 2.82
N LEU A 36 5.25 11.38 2.87
CA LEU A 36 5.98 10.59 1.87
C LEU A 36 5.40 10.76 0.45
N ALA A 37 4.07 10.85 0.34
CA ALA A 37 3.41 11.10 -0.93
C ALA A 37 3.75 12.51 -1.48
N GLY A 38 3.85 13.51 -0.61
CA GLY A 38 4.26 14.87 -0.95
C GLY A 38 5.66 14.95 -1.55
N GLU A 39 6.63 14.23 -0.97
CA GLU A 39 8.01 14.20 -1.48
C GLU A 39 8.11 13.60 -2.89
N ILE A 40 7.25 12.62 -3.19
CA ILE A 40 7.21 11.94 -4.49
C ILE A 40 6.40 12.71 -5.53
N ALA A 41 5.44 13.53 -5.10
CA ALA A 41 4.48 14.19 -5.98
C ALA A 41 5.12 14.95 -7.14
N LYS A 42 6.26 15.62 -6.92
CA LYS A 42 7.00 16.37 -7.93
C LYS A 42 7.55 15.50 -9.08
N HIS A 43 7.75 14.21 -8.84
CA HIS A 43 8.31 13.25 -9.80
C HIS A 43 7.26 12.33 -10.41
N TYR A 44 6.04 12.31 -9.85
CA TYR A 44 5.01 11.37 -10.22
C TYR A 44 4.26 11.80 -11.50
N PRO A 45 3.86 10.87 -12.38
CA PRO A 45 3.06 11.21 -13.56
C PRO A 45 1.75 11.92 -13.20
N GLN A 46 1.46 13.01 -13.89
CA GLN A 46 0.22 13.78 -13.68
C GLN A 46 -0.99 13.10 -14.33
N GLU A 47 -2.14 13.21 -13.65
CA GLU A 47 -3.44 12.80 -14.18
C GLU A 47 -3.82 13.60 -15.44
N GLY A 48 -4.63 13.00 -16.32
CA GLY A 48 -5.20 13.71 -17.48
C GLY A 48 -4.38 13.68 -18.78
N LYS A 49 -3.23 13.00 -18.82
CA LYS A 49 -2.59 12.64 -20.11
C LYS A 49 -3.31 11.44 -20.76
N VAL A 50 -3.33 11.39 -22.10
CA VAL A 50 -3.93 10.29 -22.88
C VAL A 50 -3.27 8.96 -22.48
N GLY A 51 -4.05 8.02 -21.94
CA GLY A 51 -3.57 6.70 -21.54
C GLY A 51 -4.16 6.19 -20.22
N ARG A 52 -3.60 5.08 -19.72
CA ARG A 52 -3.93 4.50 -18.40
C ARG A 52 -3.60 5.53 -17.33
N GLN A 53 -4.61 5.94 -16.54
CA GLN A 53 -4.36 6.84 -15.42
C GLN A 53 -3.41 6.18 -14.42
N PRO A 54 -2.42 6.92 -13.90
CA PRO A 54 -1.53 6.42 -12.87
C PRO A 54 -2.32 6.12 -11.59
N TYR A 55 -1.78 5.25 -10.75
CA TYR A 55 -2.38 4.96 -9.44
C TYR A 55 -2.12 6.12 -8.47
N PRO A 56 -2.94 6.31 -7.43
CA PRO A 56 -2.60 7.24 -6.36
C PRO A 56 -1.21 6.92 -5.78
N ILE A 57 -0.41 7.95 -5.49
CA ILE A 57 0.95 7.80 -4.95
C ILE A 57 0.93 6.99 -3.65
N GLU A 58 -0.01 7.30 -2.76
CA GLU A 58 -0.18 6.59 -1.49
C GLU A 58 -0.43 5.09 -1.70
N THR A 59 -1.26 4.71 -2.69
CA THR A 59 -1.49 3.31 -3.04
C THR A 59 -0.18 2.62 -3.44
N MET A 60 0.61 3.25 -4.31
CA MET A 60 1.87 2.67 -4.78
C MET A 60 2.93 2.62 -3.67
N LEU A 61 2.99 3.62 -2.79
CA LEU A 61 3.82 3.62 -1.59
C LEU A 61 3.47 2.43 -0.70
N ARG A 62 2.21 2.22 -0.37
CA ARG A 62 1.77 1.10 0.48
C ARG A 62 2.13 -0.25 -0.11
N ILE A 63 2.03 -0.39 -1.43
CA ILE A 63 2.47 -1.59 -2.16
C ILE A 63 3.98 -1.78 -2.00
N HIS A 64 4.77 -0.72 -2.22
CA HIS A 64 6.23 -0.78 -2.08
C HIS A 64 6.67 -1.15 -0.65
N PHE A 65 6.04 -0.58 0.38
CA PHE A 65 6.32 -0.94 1.77
C PHE A 65 5.93 -2.39 2.08
N MET A 66 4.81 -2.89 1.54
CA MET A 66 4.47 -4.32 1.67
C MET A 66 5.52 -5.23 1.02
N GLN A 67 6.09 -4.84 -0.12
CA GLN A 67 7.20 -5.58 -0.72
C GLN A 67 8.38 -5.69 0.24
N GLN A 68 8.74 -4.60 0.92
CA GLN A 68 9.84 -4.60 1.89
C GLN A 68 9.51 -5.42 3.15
N TRP A 69 8.33 -5.22 3.75
CA TRP A 69 7.96 -5.90 5.00
C TRP A 69 7.76 -7.39 4.86
N PHE A 70 7.27 -7.85 3.71
CA PHE A 70 7.01 -9.27 3.44
C PHE A 70 8.04 -9.90 2.51
N ASN A 71 9.09 -9.17 2.13
CA ASN A 71 10.15 -9.60 1.23
C ASN A 71 9.60 -10.16 -0.10
N LEU A 72 8.70 -9.42 -0.73
CA LEU A 72 8.03 -9.80 -1.98
C LEU A 72 8.67 -9.11 -3.18
N SER A 73 8.90 -9.88 -4.25
CA SER A 73 9.25 -9.34 -5.56
C SER A 73 8.06 -8.62 -6.21
N ASP A 74 8.28 -7.90 -7.31
CA ASP A 74 7.19 -7.25 -8.06
C ASP A 74 6.10 -8.25 -8.51
N PRO A 75 6.41 -9.43 -9.12
CA PRO A 75 5.37 -10.41 -9.45
C PRO A 75 4.67 -10.98 -8.21
N ALA A 76 5.42 -11.32 -7.15
CA ALA A 76 4.84 -11.88 -5.94
C ALA A 76 3.91 -10.88 -5.22
N MET A 77 4.19 -9.59 -5.34
CA MET A 77 3.33 -8.54 -4.81
C MET A 77 2.03 -8.40 -5.62
N GLU A 78 2.09 -8.49 -6.94
CA GLU A 78 0.88 -8.55 -7.78
C GLU A 78 -0.01 -9.74 -7.36
N GLU A 79 0.56 -10.95 -7.28
CA GLU A 79 -0.17 -12.16 -6.85
C GLU A 79 -0.78 -11.99 -5.45
N ALA A 80 -0.01 -11.47 -4.50
CA ALA A 80 -0.48 -11.23 -3.14
C ALA A 80 -1.64 -10.23 -3.07
N LEU A 81 -1.68 -9.24 -3.97
CA LEU A 81 -2.82 -8.32 -4.08
C LEU A 81 -4.06 -9.00 -4.68
N TYR A 82 -3.92 -10.01 -5.54
CA TYR A 82 -5.08 -10.79 -5.99
C TYR A 82 -5.64 -11.68 -4.88
N ASP A 83 -4.76 -12.34 -4.13
CA ASP A 83 -5.13 -13.38 -3.15
C ASP A 83 -5.54 -12.84 -1.79
N SER A 84 -5.01 -11.68 -1.37
CA SER A 84 -5.21 -11.14 -0.04
C SER A 84 -6.06 -9.88 -0.01
N PHE A 85 -7.32 -10.05 0.42
CA PHE A 85 -8.20 -8.91 0.71
C PHE A 85 -7.58 -7.92 1.70
N SER A 86 -6.90 -8.38 2.76
CA SER A 86 -6.26 -7.48 3.73
C SER A 86 -5.15 -6.63 3.12
N MET A 87 -4.39 -7.14 2.16
CA MET A 87 -3.34 -6.38 1.48
C MET A 87 -3.94 -5.40 0.48
N ARG A 88 -5.04 -5.77 -0.21
CA ARG A 88 -5.82 -4.83 -1.03
C ARG A 88 -6.42 -3.69 -0.22
N GLN A 89 -7.02 -4.00 0.93
CA GLN A 89 -7.56 -2.99 1.83
C GLN A 89 -6.47 -2.02 2.28
N PHE A 90 -5.32 -2.57 2.69
CA PHE A 90 -4.18 -1.76 3.09
C PHE A 90 -3.70 -0.85 1.95
N ALA A 91 -3.62 -1.34 0.71
CA ALA A 91 -3.26 -0.55 -0.47
C ALA A 91 -4.36 0.42 -0.98
N LYS A 92 -5.50 0.52 -0.28
CA LYS A 92 -6.68 1.29 -0.70
C LYS A 92 -7.29 0.84 -2.04
N LEU A 93 -7.22 -0.46 -2.33
CA LEU A 93 -7.78 -1.10 -3.54
C LEU A 93 -8.87 -2.15 -3.23
N PRO A 94 -9.89 -1.84 -2.41
CA PRO A 94 -10.88 -2.82 -1.92
C PRO A 94 -11.68 -3.51 -3.04
N GLY A 95 -11.89 -2.82 -4.16
CA GLY A 95 -12.55 -3.33 -5.37
C GLY A 95 -11.99 -2.73 -6.65
N GLY A 96 -10.82 -2.07 -6.57
CA GLY A 96 -10.16 -1.42 -7.70
C GLY A 96 -9.27 -2.39 -8.48
N ARG A 97 -8.83 -1.95 -9.67
CA ARG A 97 -7.85 -2.68 -10.49
C ARG A 97 -6.51 -2.83 -9.75
N VAL A 98 -5.95 -4.02 -9.75
CA VAL A 98 -4.61 -4.29 -9.18
C VAL A 98 -3.52 -3.76 -10.14
N PRO A 99 -2.50 -3.05 -9.65
CA PRO A 99 -1.30 -2.76 -10.43
C PRO A 99 -0.60 -4.06 -10.82
N ASP A 100 -0.29 -4.20 -12.11
CA ASP A 100 0.52 -5.33 -12.58
C ASP A 100 1.99 -5.15 -12.17
N GLU A 101 2.77 -6.23 -12.28
CA GLU A 101 4.22 -6.27 -12.03
C GLU A 101 4.93 -5.08 -12.68
N THR A 102 4.63 -4.79 -13.94
CA THR A 102 5.30 -3.70 -14.67
C THR A 102 4.99 -2.32 -14.08
N THR A 103 3.78 -2.13 -13.56
CA THR A 103 3.39 -0.91 -12.86
C THR A 103 4.13 -0.76 -11.54
N ILE A 104 4.30 -1.85 -10.80
CA ILE A 104 5.04 -1.89 -9.53
C ILE A 104 6.54 -1.62 -9.78
N LEU A 105 7.13 -2.30 -10.77
CA LEU A 105 8.50 -2.10 -11.25
C LEU A 105 8.79 -0.64 -11.60
N ASN A 106 7.92 0.00 -12.39
CA ASN A 106 8.09 1.38 -12.80
C ASN A 106 8.07 2.35 -11.61
N PHE A 107 7.23 2.08 -10.61
CA PHE A 107 7.20 2.88 -9.39
C PHE A 107 8.48 2.72 -8.57
N ARG A 108 8.99 1.49 -8.43
CA ARG A 108 10.26 1.24 -7.75
C ARG A 108 11.43 1.96 -8.42
N HIS A 109 11.53 1.90 -9.76
CA HIS A 109 12.52 2.67 -10.51
C HIS A 109 12.37 4.19 -10.32
N LEU A 110 11.14 4.69 -10.17
CA LEU A 110 10.90 6.10 -9.86
C LEU A 110 11.46 6.46 -8.47
N LEU A 111 11.28 5.62 -7.45
CA LEU A 111 11.84 5.86 -6.12
C LEU A 111 13.38 5.82 -6.13
N GLU A 112 13.96 4.81 -6.79
CA GLU A 112 15.41 4.63 -6.92
C GLU A 112 16.06 5.82 -7.66
N LYS A 113 15.47 6.25 -8.78
CA LYS A 113 16.02 7.34 -9.61
C LYS A 113 16.08 8.68 -8.88
N ASN A 114 15.14 8.91 -7.97
CA ASN A 114 15.00 10.20 -7.28
C ASN A 114 15.57 10.17 -5.85
N ASN A 115 16.28 9.10 -5.46
CA ASN A 115 16.84 8.89 -4.10
C ASN A 115 15.84 9.10 -2.96
N VAL A 116 14.54 9.00 -3.25
CA VAL A 116 13.47 9.27 -2.29
C VAL A 116 13.57 8.29 -1.12
N ALA A 117 14.09 7.09 -1.35
CA ALA A 117 14.36 6.12 -0.29
C ALA A 117 15.21 6.70 0.85
N GLN A 118 16.27 7.47 0.55
CA GLN A 118 17.16 8.02 1.58
C GLN A 118 16.47 9.14 2.39
N GLU A 119 15.76 10.04 1.72
CA GLU A 119 14.99 11.12 2.37
C GLU A 119 13.79 10.56 3.18
N MET A 120 13.16 9.49 2.69
CA MET A 120 12.08 8.79 3.40
C MET A 120 12.60 8.09 4.67
N PHE A 121 13.76 7.44 4.63
CA PHE A 121 14.36 6.80 5.81
C PHE A 121 14.77 7.83 6.86
N GLU A 122 15.35 8.96 6.45
CA GLU A 122 15.69 10.06 7.38
C GLU A 122 14.44 10.70 7.99
N GLY A 123 13.41 10.98 7.19
CA GLY A 123 12.15 11.55 7.68
C GLY A 123 11.38 10.64 8.64
N VAL A 124 11.34 9.33 8.36
CA VAL A 124 10.72 8.34 9.26
C VAL A 124 11.53 8.17 10.55
N ASN A 125 12.87 8.16 10.48
CA ASN A 125 13.71 8.08 11.68
C ASN A 125 13.58 9.33 12.57
N LEU A 126 13.48 10.53 11.99
CA LEU A 126 13.23 11.76 12.73
C LEU A 126 11.85 11.75 13.41
N LEU A 127 10.82 11.26 12.72
CA LEU A 127 9.49 11.10 13.30
C LEU A 127 9.49 10.10 14.46
N LEU A 128 10.20 8.98 14.32
CA LEU A 128 10.30 7.96 15.38
C LEU A 128 11.14 8.41 16.58
N GLN A 129 12.08 9.35 16.41
CA GLN A 129 12.84 9.96 17.50
C GLN A 129 11.99 10.91 18.35
N ASP A 130 11.00 11.59 17.76
CA ASP A 130 10.08 12.50 18.47
C ASP A 130 9.00 11.76 19.29
N TYR A 131 8.77 10.48 18.99
CA TYR A 131 7.89 9.58 19.75
C TYR A 131 8.64 8.72 20.79
N GLY A 132 9.94 8.99 21.03
CA GLY A 132 10.80 8.30 22.00
C GLY A 132 10.84 8.97 23.38
#